data_AF-A0A401SF20-F1
#
_entry.id   AF-A0A401SF20-F1
#
_cell.length_a   1.000
_cell.length_b   1.000
_cell.length_c   1.000
_cell.angle_alpha   90.00
_cell.angle_beta   90.00
_cell.angle_gamma   90.00
#
_symmetry.space_group_name_H-M   'P 1'
#
loop_
_entity.id
_entity.type
_entity.pdbx_description
1 polymer ?
#
loop_
_entity_poly.entity_id
_entity_poly.type
_entity_poly.pdbx_seq_one_letter_code
_entity_poly.pdbx_strand_id
1 'polypeptide(L)'
;MVGVSGVPKVEPLSHPVLISIGPTTVPDAAIISVSCPLALLGHQTLCKLNASIYCSPQGLMLEILEANYSMLQAAISQAPSPPTRQTLAKPGCAHQNLPRSS
;
A
#
# COMPACT_ATOMS: atom_id res chain seq x y z
N MET A 1 -7.74 -15.67 4.07
CA MET A 1 -7.03 -15.01 5.19
C MET A 1 -6.49 -16.10 6.12
N VAL A 2 -5.30 -15.92 6.69
CA VAL A 2 -4.77 -16.83 7.72
C VAL A 2 -5.05 -16.20 9.08
N GLY A 3 -5.99 -16.78 9.83
CA GLY A 3 -6.31 -16.32 11.19
C GLY A 3 -5.37 -16.91 12.24
N VAL A 4 -5.67 -16.69 13.52
CA VAL A 4 -4.88 -17.19 14.67
C VAL A 4 -4.66 -18.71 14.68
N SER A 5 -5.51 -19.47 13.99
CA SER A 5 -5.39 -20.93 13.84
C SER A 5 -4.27 -21.34 12.86
N GLY A 6 -3.68 -20.42 12.10
CA GLY A 6 -2.68 -20.74 11.06
C GLY A 6 -3.25 -21.45 9.82
N VAL A 7 -4.51 -21.89 9.86
CA VAL A 7 -5.19 -22.55 8.74
C VAL A 7 -5.76 -21.50 7.80
N PRO A 8 -5.40 -21.52 6.50
CA PRO A 8 -6.04 -20.67 5.51
C PRO A 8 -7.54 -20.95 5.44
N LYS A 9 -8.36 -19.93 5.65
CA LYS A 9 -9.80 -19.99 5.40
C LYS A 9 -10.16 -19.16 4.18
N VAL A 10 -11.02 -19.76 3.36
CA VAL A 10 -11.73 -19.09 2.27
C VAL A 10 -13.13 -18.82 2.81
N GLU A 11 -13.46 -17.55 2.92
CA GLU A 11 -14.76 -17.07 3.41
C GLU A 11 -15.33 -16.14 2.33
N PRO A 12 -16.66 -16.13 2.14
CA PRO A 12 -17.28 -15.27 1.14
C PRO A 12 -17.08 -13.79 1.47
N LEU A 13 -16.86 -12.99 0.44
CA LEU A 13 -16.83 -11.54 0.52
C LEU A 13 -18.22 -11.00 0.13
N SER A 14 -18.70 -9.99 0.85
CA SER A 14 -19.93 -9.29 0.47
C SER A 14 -19.72 -8.43 -0.78
N HIS A 15 -20.82 -8.01 -1.39
CA HIS A 15 -20.80 -6.83 -2.25
C HIS A 15 -20.37 -5.60 -1.41
N PRO A 16 -19.82 -4.54 -2.03
CA PRO A 16 -19.52 -3.31 -1.31
C PRO A 16 -20.75 -2.77 -0.58
N VAL A 17 -20.61 -2.51 0.71
CA VAL A 17 -21.63 -1.94 1.59
C VAL A 17 -21.13 -0.60 2.13
N LEU A 18 -22.07 0.28 2.45
CA LEU A 18 -21.75 1.52 3.15
C LEU A 18 -21.59 1.23 4.65
N ILE A 19 -20.39 1.49 5.17
CA ILE A 19 -20.08 1.38 6.59
C ILE A 19 -20.09 2.79 7.16
N SER A 20 -21.02 3.04 8.07
CA SER A 20 -21.20 4.33 8.74
C SER A 20 -20.76 4.22 10.20
N ILE A 21 -19.85 5.09 10.62
CA ILE A 21 -19.44 5.23 12.02
C ILE A 21 -19.44 6.72 12.36
N GLY A 22 -20.34 7.12 13.27
CA GLY A 22 -20.58 8.53 13.56
C GLY A 22 -21.03 9.29 12.29
N PRO A 23 -20.43 10.46 11.97
CA PRO A 23 -20.78 11.24 10.79
C PRO A 23 -20.15 10.72 9.49
N THR A 24 -19.19 9.78 9.57
CA THR A 24 -18.42 9.33 8.40
C THR A 24 -19.02 8.06 7.82
N THR A 25 -19.14 8.00 6.49
CA THR A 25 -19.63 6.83 5.75
C THR A 25 -18.66 6.49 4.63
N VAL A 26 -18.23 5.23 4.54
CA VAL A 26 -17.29 4.75 3.51
C VAL A 26 -17.78 3.45 2.86
N PRO A 27 -17.55 3.25 1.54
CA PRO A 27 -17.83 1.98 0.90
C PRO A 27 -16.72 0.96 1.17
N ASP A 28 -17.09 -0.23 1.66
CA ASP A 28 -16.16 -1.36 1.79
C ASP A 28 -16.86 -2.72 1.67
N ALA A 29 -16.11 -3.77 1.38
CA ALA A 29 -16.62 -5.13 1.36
C ALA A 29 -16.24 -5.86 2.65
N ALA A 30 -17.17 -6.64 3.22
CA ALA A 30 -16.97 -7.37 4.45
C ALA A 30 -16.81 -8.87 4.18
N ILE A 31 -15.95 -9.53 4.96
CA ILE A 31 -15.87 -10.99 5.00
C ILE A 31 -17.05 -11.49 5.84
N ILE A 32 -17.86 -12.37 5.26
CA ILE A 32 -18.98 -12.99 5.97
C ILE A 32 -18.50 -14.32 6.55
N SER A 33 -18.32 -14.40 7.86
CA SER A 33 -17.90 -15.63 8.54
C SER A 33 -18.83 -15.96 9.70
N VAL A 34 -19.33 -17.19 9.70
CA VAL A 34 -20.08 -17.77 10.84
C VAL A 34 -19.17 -18.22 11.98
N SER A 35 -17.85 -18.27 11.73
CA SER A 35 -16.86 -18.70 12.72
C SER A 35 -16.29 -17.55 13.56
N CYS A 36 -16.62 -16.31 13.20
CA CYS A 36 -16.24 -15.13 13.98
C CYS A 36 -17.46 -14.65 14.79
N PRO A 37 -17.40 -14.68 16.13
CA PRO A 37 -18.56 -14.33 16.97
C PRO A 37 -18.87 -12.82 16.99
N LEU A 38 -17.97 -12.00 16.43
CA LEU A 38 -18.06 -10.54 16.46
C LEU A 38 -17.74 -9.97 15.08
N ALA A 39 -18.41 -8.87 14.70
CA ALA A 39 -18.03 -8.11 13.53
C ALA A 39 -16.69 -7.40 13.80
N LEU A 40 -15.75 -7.52 12.86
CA LEU A 40 -14.42 -6.94 12.97
C LEU A 40 -14.22 -5.89 11.90
N LEU A 41 -13.73 -4.71 12.29
CA LEU A 41 -13.25 -3.71 11.36
C LEU A 41 -11.78 -3.99 11.04
N GLY A 42 -11.53 -4.30 9.78
CA GLY A 42 -10.18 -4.49 9.28
C GLY A 42 -9.45 -3.16 9.11
N HIS A 43 -8.12 -3.23 9.04
CA HIS A 43 -7.27 -2.08 8.73
C HIS A 43 -7.71 -1.33 7.48
N GLN A 44 -8.13 -2.03 6.42
CA GLN A 44 -8.62 -1.42 5.19
C GLN A 44 -9.78 -0.45 5.45
N THR A 45 -10.78 -0.86 6.23
CA THR A 45 -11.94 -0.02 6.56
C THR A 45 -11.54 1.12 7.49
N LEU A 46 -10.69 0.85 8.49
CA LEU A 46 -10.19 1.87 9.42
C LEU A 46 -9.39 2.97 8.69
N CYS A 47 -8.58 2.61 7.70
CA CYS A 47 -7.87 3.59 6.86
C CYS A 47 -8.82 4.45 6.03
N LYS A 48 -9.86 3.85 5.43
CA LYS A 48 -10.88 4.61 4.69
C LYS A 48 -11.62 5.60 5.58
N LEU A 49 -11.85 5.21 6.83
CA LEU A 49 -12.48 6.06 7.84
C LEU A 49 -11.52 7.12 8.42
N ASN A 50 -10.24 7.13 8.03
CA ASN A 50 -9.22 7.98 8.63
C ASN A 50 -9.20 7.88 10.17
N ALA A 51 -9.32 6.64 10.67
CA ALA A 51 -9.47 6.37 12.09
C ALA A 51 -8.13 6.24 12.81
N SER A 52 -8.04 6.82 14.01
CA SER A 52 -6.93 6.68 14.95
C SER A 52 -7.39 5.90 16.18
N ILE A 53 -6.58 4.93 16.63
CA ILE A 53 -6.84 4.14 17.83
C ILE A 53 -5.86 4.58 18.91
N TYR A 54 -6.40 5.02 20.05
CA TYR A 54 -5.62 5.39 21.22
C TYR A 54 -5.83 4.38 22.33
N CYS A 55 -4.72 4.02 22.98
CA CYS A 55 -4.73 3.18 24.17
C CYS A 55 -4.57 4.08 25.40
N SER A 56 -5.47 3.93 26.36
CA SER A 56 -5.41 4.61 27.66
C SER A 56 -5.64 3.60 28.79
N PRO A 57 -5.29 3.94 30.05
CA PRO A 57 -5.66 3.10 31.20
C PRO A 57 -7.17 2.87 31.34
N GLN A 58 -8.01 3.75 30.77
CA GLN A 58 -9.47 3.65 30.78
C GLN A 58 -10.01 2.75 29.66
N GLY A 59 -9.15 2.34 28.70
CA GLY A 59 -9.51 1.49 27.59
C GLY A 59 -9.04 2.02 26.24
N LEU A 60 -9.68 1.52 25.19
CA LEU A 60 -9.41 1.89 23.80
C LEU A 60 -10.38 2.99 23.36
N MET A 61 -9.84 4.00 22.68
CA MET A 61 -10.62 5.07 22.08
C MET A 61 -10.39 5.07 20.57
N LEU A 62 -11.48 5.11 19.80
CA LEU A 62 -11.46 5.27 18.36
C LEU A 62 -11.83 6.72 18.02
N GLU A 63 -10.90 7.46 17.42
CA GLU A 63 -11.15 8.79 16.89
C GLU A 63 -11.27 8.69 15.37
N ILE A 64 -12.33 9.26 14.81
CA ILE A 64 -12.55 9.34 13.37
C ILE A 64 -12.36 10.78 12.99
N LEU A 65 -11.24 11.07 12.32
CA LEU A 65 -10.91 12.43 11.97
C LEU A 65 -11.61 12.76 10.64
N GLU A 66 -12.52 13.73 10.66
CA GLU A 66 -13.16 14.22 9.44
C GLU A 66 -12.08 14.74 8.50
N ALA A 67 -11.79 13.94 7.47
CA ALA A 67 -10.81 14.30 6.47
C ALA A 67 -11.42 15.37 5.56
N ASN A 68 -11.01 16.63 5.75
CA ASN A 68 -11.02 17.59 4.66
C ASN A 68 -9.95 17.14 3.66
N TYR A 69 -10.35 16.30 2.68
CA TYR A 69 -9.48 15.74 1.63
C TYR A 69 -8.84 16.78 0.70
N SER A 70 -8.98 18.08 0.96
CA SER A 70 -8.44 19.15 0.14
C SER A 70 -6.90 19.25 0.14
N MET A 71 -6.19 18.56 1.05
CA MET A 71 -4.74 18.76 1.22
C MET A 71 -3.84 17.56 0.88
N LEU A 72 -4.39 16.38 0.53
CA LEU A 72 -3.60 15.18 0.21
C LEU A 72 -3.25 15.00 -1.28
N GLN A 73 -3.10 16.10 -2.05
CA GLN A 73 -2.65 16.04 -3.45
C GLN A 73 -1.16 16.35 -3.68
N ALA A 74 -0.36 16.59 -2.64
CA ALA A 74 1.04 16.96 -2.83
C ALA A 74 2.02 15.78 -2.61
N ALA A 75 2.71 15.43 -3.69
CA ALA A 75 3.99 14.72 -3.77
C ALA A 75 4.00 13.17 -3.82
N ILE A 76 3.58 12.63 -4.98
CA ILE A 76 4.39 11.60 -5.64
C ILE A 76 4.99 12.26 -6.89
N SER A 77 6.07 13.03 -6.71
CA SER A 77 6.89 13.48 -7.85
C SER A 77 7.71 12.30 -8.35
N GLN A 78 7.64 12.06 -9.66
CA GLN A 78 8.34 10.96 -10.33
C GLN A 78 9.85 11.02 -10.06
N ALA A 79 10.47 9.86 -9.85
CA ALA A 79 11.92 9.73 -9.87
C ALA A 79 12.46 10.19 -11.24
N PRO A 80 13.57 10.96 -11.29
CA PRO A 80 14.11 11.47 -12.54
C PRO A 80 14.52 10.31 -13.47
N SER A 81 14.11 10.38 -14.73
CA SER A 81 14.53 9.45 -15.78
C SER A 81 16.06 9.42 -15.93
N PRO A 82 16.68 8.25 -16.20
CA PRO A 82 18.14 8.16 -16.31
C PRO A 82 18.66 8.93 -17.54
N PRO A 83 19.84 9.57 -17.44
CA PRO A 83 20.40 10.37 -18.53
C PRO A 83 20.85 9.49 -19.71
N THR A 84 20.52 9.96 -20.91
CA THR A 84 20.91 9.43 -22.21
C THR A 84 22.43 9.22 -22.29
N ARG A 85 22.88 7.98 -22.50
CA ARG A 85 24.27 7.65 -22.87
C ARG A 85 24.59 8.30 -24.23
N GLN A 86 25.39 9.36 -24.22
CA GLN A 86 26.10 9.82 -25.42
C GLN A 86 27.47 9.13 -25.50
N THR A 87 27.68 8.46 -26.62
CA THR A 87 28.88 7.75 -27.04
C THR A 87 30.10 8.68 -27.08
N LEU A 88 31.09 8.46 -26.21
CA LEU A 88 32.42 9.05 -26.34
C LEU A 88 33.31 8.09 -27.12
N ALA A 89 33.55 8.42 -28.39
CA ALA A 89 34.58 7.80 -29.22
C ALA A 89 35.95 7.95 -28.54
N LYS A 90 36.69 6.84 -28.38
CA LYS A 90 38.09 6.86 -27.94
C LYS A 90 39.01 7.13 -29.14
N PRO A 91 39.87 8.17 -29.11
CA PRO A 91 41.00 8.30 -30.01
C PRO A 91 42.09 7.29 -29.62
N GLY A 92 42.81 6.80 -30.63
CA GLY A 92 43.65 5.61 -30.55
C GLY A 92 44.88 5.67 -29.64
N CYS A 93 45.34 4.47 -29.28
CA CYS A 93 46.73 4.22 -28.92
C CYS A 93 47.28 3.22 -29.95
N ALA A 94 48.20 3.71 -30.78
CA ALA A 94 48.99 2.87 -31.67
C ALA A 94 50.04 2.12 -30.84
N HIS A 95 50.11 0.80 -31.00
CA HIS A 95 51.36 0.07 -30.82
C HIS A 95 51.48 -0.93 -31.97
N GLN A 96 52.49 -0.69 -32.79
CA GLN A 96 52.93 -1.58 -33.86
C GLN A 96 53.56 -2.84 -33.26
N ASN A 97 53.33 -4.01 -33.86
CA ASN A 97 54.39 -4.89 -34.37
C ASN A 97 53.80 -6.12 -35.11
N LEU A 98 54.50 -6.48 -36.19
CA LEU A 98 54.17 -7.40 -37.31
C LEU A 98 54.45 -8.91 -36.98
N PRO A 99 54.40 -9.86 -37.94
CA PRO A 99 53.39 -10.91 -38.10
C PRO A 99 53.85 -12.33 -37.70
N ARG A 100 52.93 -13.31 -37.65
CA ARG A 100 53.27 -14.74 -37.85
C ARG A 100 52.27 -15.43 -38.77
N SER A 101 52.85 -16.04 -39.79
CA SER A 101 52.31 -16.97 -40.77
C SER A 101 51.83 -18.28 -40.12
N SER A 102 50.73 -18.84 -40.65
CA SER A 102 50.66 -20.16 -41.29
C SER A 102 49.35 -20.28 -42.07
#